data_AF-A0A060CF85-F1
#
_entry.id   AF-A0A060CF85-F1
#
_cell.length_a   1.000
_cell.length_b   1.000
_cell.length_c   1.000
_cell.angle_alpha   90.00
_cell.angle_beta   90.00
_cell.angle_gamma   90.00
#
_symmetry.space_group_name_H-M   'P 1'
#
loop_
_entity.id
_entity.type
_entity.pdbx_description
1 polymer ?
#
loop_
_entity_poly.entity_id
_entity_poly.type
_entity_poly.pdbx_seq_one_letter_code
_entity_poly.pdbx_strand_id
1 'polypeptide(L)' 'MSSHDADAVELTILMPCLNEAETLEVCIRKARSFLARAGIAGEVLISDNGSTDGSQELARRRGPASPTRLAADTARR' A
#
# COMPACT_ATOMS: atom_id res chain seq x y z
N MET A 1 -17.66 -12.63 23.82
CA MET A 1 -17.33 -11.78 22.66
C MET A 1 -16.29 -12.55 21.86
N SER A 2 -16.71 -13.19 20.77
CA SER A 2 -15.88 -14.08 19.95
C SER A 2 -14.92 -13.25 19.10
N SER A 3 -13.64 -13.55 19.24
CA SER A 3 -12.46 -12.84 18.73
C SER A 3 -12.21 -13.05 17.23
N HIS A 4 -13.20 -12.80 16.36
CA HIS A 4 -13.10 -13.05 14.90
C HIS A 4 -12.93 -11.80 14.03
N ASP A 5 -12.76 -10.60 14.59
CA ASP A 5 -12.78 -9.34 13.82
C ASP A 5 -11.43 -8.59 13.77
N ALA A 6 -10.40 -9.10 14.45
CA ALA A 6 -9.10 -8.42 14.53
C ALA A 6 -8.27 -8.49 13.22
N ASP A 7 -8.66 -9.36 12.28
CA ASP A 7 -7.94 -9.59 11.01
C ASP A 7 -8.74 -9.21 9.76
N ALA A 8 -9.97 -8.71 9.90
CA ALA A 8 -10.76 -8.28 8.75
C ALA A 8 -10.28 -6.90 8.28
N VAL A 9 -9.73 -6.84 7.06
CA VAL A 9 -9.45 -5.56 6.40
C VAL A 9 -10.77 -4.90 6.04
N GLU A 10 -11.09 -3.80 6.72
CA GLU A 10 -12.32 -3.00 6.52
C GLU A 10 -12.20 -2.09 5.29
N LEU A 11 -10.97 -1.65 4.97
CA LEU A 11 -10.69 -0.72 3.88
C LEU A 11 -9.34 -1.01 3.20
N THR A 12 -9.37 -1.09 1.88
CA THR A 12 -8.15 -1.10 1.04
C THR A 12 -8.02 0.23 0.31
N ILE A 13 -6.88 0.91 0.48
CA ILE A 13 -6.51 2.08 -0.32
C ILE A 13 -5.65 1.60 -1.49
N LEU A 14 -6.23 1.62 -2.70
CA LEU A 14 -5.53 1.29 -3.94
C LEU A 14 -4.72 2.50 -4.44
N MET A 15 -3.44 2.29 -4.74
CA MET A 15 -2.52 3.25 -5.35
C MET A 15 -1.97 2.70 -6.66
N PRO A 16 -2.55 3.06 -7.82
CA PRO A 16 -1.93 2.84 -9.11
C PRO A 16 -0.59 3.57 -9.19
N CYS A 17 0.43 2.91 -9.75
CA CYS A 17 1.79 3.44 -9.81
C CYS A 17 2.45 3.11 -11.15
N LEU A 18 3.06 4.12 -11.77
CA LEU A 18 3.95 3.99 -12.94
C LEU A 18 4.95 5.13 -12.93
N ASN A 19 6.20 4.84 -12.59
CA ASN A 19 7.30 5.80 -12.50
C ASN A 19 7.01 7.02 -11.58
N GLU A 20 6.55 6.73 -10.36
CA GLU A 20 6.13 7.75 -9.38
C GLU A 20 7.07 7.81 -8.16
N ALA A 21 8.36 7.48 -8.32
CA ALA A 21 9.28 7.32 -7.18
C ALA A 21 9.35 8.57 -6.27
N GLU A 22 9.25 9.77 -6.85
CA GLU A 22 9.29 11.04 -6.11
C GLU A 22 8.04 11.28 -5.25
N THR A 23 6.89 10.75 -5.65
CA THR A 23 5.58 11.06 -5.04
C THR A 23 5.04 9.91 -4.20
N LEU A 24 5.36 8.67 -4.57
CA LEU A 24 4.81 7.43 -4.01
C LEU A 24 5.04 7.35 -2.49
N GLU A 25 6.23 7.72 -2.03
CA GLU A 25 6.59 7.77 -0.61
C GLU A 25 5.63 8.66 0.20
N VAL A 26 5.33 9.85 -0.32
CA VAL A 26 4.43 10.80 0.35
C VAL A 26 2.99 10.27 0.33
N CYS A 27 2.54 9.70 -0.79
CA CYS A 27 1.21 9.12 -0.92
C CYS A 27 0.97 7.98 0.07
N ILE A 28 1.87 6.98 0.14
CA ILE A 28 1.78 5.87 1.09
C ILE A 28 1.77 6.38 2.53
N ARG A 29 2.59 7.41 2.85
CA ARG A 29 2.62 7.98 4.20
C ARG A 29 1.28 8.61 4.57
N LYS A 30 0.68 9.39 3.67
CA LYS A 30 -0.63 10.02 3.89
C LYS A 30 -1.74 8.99 4.08
N ALA A 31 -1.77 7.93 3.27
CA ALA A 31 -2.76 6.85 3.42
C ALA A 31 -2.65 6.13 4.76
N ARG A 32 -1.42 5.79 5.19
CA ARG A 32 -1.19 5.16 6.50
C ARG A 32 -1.56 6.09 7.65
N SER A 33 -1.18 7.36 7.57
CA SER A 33 -1.60 8.36 8.57
C SER A 33 -3.12 8.49 8.63
N PHE A 34 -3.82 8.38 7.51
CA PHE A 34 -5.29 8.36 7.44
C PHE A 34 -5.89 7.14 8.14
N LEU A 35 -5.42 5.93 7.85
CA LEU A 35 -5.90 4.70 8.50
C LEU A 35 -5.70 4.77 10.03
N ALA A 36 -4.50 5.18 10.46
CA ALA A 36 -4.17 5.31 11.87
C ALA A 36 -5.04 6.34 12.61
N ARG A 37 -5.22 7.55 12.05
CA ARG A 37 -6.06 8.59 12.68
C ARG A 37 -7.55 8.23 12.69
N ALA A 38 -7.99 7.42 11.74
CA ALA A 38 -9.39 7.02 11.61
C ALA A 38 -9.71 5.77 12.46
N GLY A 39 -8.69 5.07 12.97
CA GLY A 39 -8.87 3.82 13.70
C GLY A 39 -9.43 2.69 12.82
N ILE A 40 -9.19 2.76 11.50
CA ILE A 40 -9.70 1.78 10.52
C ILE A 40 -8.66 0.67 10.36
N ALA A 41 -9.08 -0.59 10.49
CA ALA A 41 -8.27 -1.75 10.15
C ALA A 41 -8.15 -1.84 8.62
N GLY A 42 -7.10 -1.23 8.05
CA GLY A 42 -6.97 -1.12 6.59
C GLY A 42 -5.57 -1.42 6.05
N GLU A 43 -5.50 -1.54 4.74
CA GLU A 43 -4.27 -1.80 4.00
C GLU A 43 -4.05 -0.77 2.87
N VAL A 44 -2.80 -0.65 2.43
CA VAL A 44 -2.46 0.10 1.21
C VAL A 44 -2.00 -0.90 0.15
N LEU A 45 -2.74 -1.00 -0.96
CA LEU A 45 -2.39 -1.84 -2.10
C LEU A 45 -1.81 -0.97 -3.21
N ILE A 46 -0.57 -1.22 -3.59
CA ILE A 46 0.10 -0.53 -4.69
C ILE A 46 0.00 -1.43 -5.92
N SER A 47 -0.60 -0.91 -6.99
CA SER A 47 -0.69 -1.60 -8.28
C SER A 47 0.33 -0.97 -9.23
N ASP A 48 1.47 -1.61 -9.42
CA ASP A 48 2.55 -1.11 -10.28
C ASP A 48 2.42 -1.66 -11.70
N ASN A 49 2.47 -0.78 -12.71
CA ASN A 49 2.33 -1.14 -14.13
C ASN A 49 3.69 -1.09 -14.88
N GLY A 50 4.75 -1.60 -14.26
CA GLY A 50 6.07 -1.72 -14.89
C GLY A 50 6.97 -0.50 -14.69
N SER A 51 7.02 0.04 -13.46
CA SER A 51 7.94 1.13 -13.16
C SER A 51 9.40 0.72 -13.30
N THR A 52 10.24 1.62 -13.81
CA THR A 52 11.69 1.45 -14.02
C THR A 52 12.53 2.46 -13.25
N ASP A 53 11.89 3.33 -12.47
CA ASP A 53 12.50 4.46 -11.75
C ASP A 53 12.82 4.16 -10.27
N GLY A 54 12.59 2.93 -9.81
CA GLY A 54 12.76 2.54 -8.41
C GLY A 54 11.48 2.59 -7.56
N SER A 55 10.33 2.94 -8.13
CA SER A 55 9.02 2.94 -7.42
C SER A 55 8.71 1.61 -6.72
N GLN A 56 9.02 0.47 -7.36
CA GLN A 56 8.79 -0.85 -6.77
C GLN A 56 9.63 -1.10 -5.51
N GLU A 57 10.89 -0.66 -5.51
CA GLU A 57 11.80 -0.80 -4.37
C GLU A 57 11.32 0.05 -3.19
N LEU A 58 10.87 1.29 -3.48
CA LEU A 58 10.26 2.19 -2.49
C LEU A 58 8.99 1.60 -1.88
N ALA A 59 8.13 0.97 -2.70
CA ALA A 59 6.94 0.27 -2.25
C ALA A 59 7.26 -0.91 -1.32
N ARG A 60 8.30 -1.70 -1.62
CA ARG A 60 8.70 -2.87 -0.83
C ARG A 60 9.37 -2.53 0.50
N ARG A 61 10.16 -1.45 0.56
CA ARG A 61 10.95 -1.06 1.75
C ARG A 61 10.11 -0.63 2.96
N ARG A 62 8.79 -0.51 2.84
CA ARG A 62 7.92 0.04 3.90
C ARG A 62 7.28 -1.04 4.77
N GLY A 63 7.87 -1.27 5.95
CA GLY A 63 7.34 -2.14 7.02
C GLY A 63 6.24 -1.52 7.92
N PRO A 64 5.81 -2.15 9.03
CA PRO A 64 4.57 -2.92 9.10
C PRO A 64 3.42 -2.34 9.96
N ALA A 65 3.39 -1.04 10.31
CA ALA A 65 2.28 -0.52 11.14
C ALA A 65 0.87 -0.67 10.50
N SER A 66 0.80 -0.86 9.18
CA SER A 66 -0.38 -1.36 8.45
C SER A 66 0.14 -2.08 7.20
N PRO A 67 -0.47 -3.19 6.75
CA PRO A 67 0.04 -3.93 5.60
C PRO A 67 0.05 -3.04 4.35
N THR A 68 1.25 -2.80 3.80
CA THR A 68 1.41 -2.26 2.45
C THR A 68 1.73 -3.44 1.54
N ARG A 69 0.87 -3.73 0.57
CA ARG A 69 1.08 -4.79 -0.42
C ARG A 69 1.40 -4.18 -1.77
N LEU A 70 2.40 -4.73 -2.46
CA LEU A 70 2.71 -4.40 -3.84
C LEU A 70 2.20 -5.52 -4.75
N ALA A 71 1.21 -5.23 -5.58
CA ALA A 71 0.85 -6.01 -6.75
C ALA A 71 1.55 -5.40 -7.96
N ALA A 72 2.71 -5.93 -8.32
CA ALA A 72 3.44 -5.49 -9.51
C ALA A 72 2.98 -6.33 -10.71
N ASP A 73 2.64 -5.66 -11.81
CA ASP A 73 2.49 -6.28 -13.11
C ASP A 73 3.87 -6.72 -13.60
N THR A 74 4.29 -7.90 -13.18
CA THR A 74 5.43 -8.63 -13.77
C THR A 74 4.99 -9.41 -15.02
N ALA A 75 3.76 -9.18 -15.48
CA ALA A 75 3.06 -9.99 -16.46
C ALA A 75 2.52 -9.16 -17.65
N ARG A 76 3.29 -8.21 -18.16
CA ARG A 76 3.36 -8.03 -19.62
C ARG A 76 4.39 -9.01 -20.19
N ARG A 77 3.95 -10.28 -20.23
CA ARG A 77 4.31 -11.20 -21.31
C ARG A 77 3.50 -10.84 -22.56
#